data_AF-A0A7V8FPT2-F1
#
_entry.id   AF-A0A7V8FPT2-F1
#
_cell.length_a   1.000
_cell.length_b   1.000
_cell.length_c   1.000
_cell.angle_alpha   90.00
_cell.angle_beta   90.00
_cell.angle_gamma   90.00
#
_symmetry.space_group_name_H-M   'P 1'
#
loop_
_entity.id
_entity.type
_entity.pdbx_description
1 polymer ?
#
loop_
_entity_poly.entity_id
_entity_poly.type
_entity_poly.pdbx_seq_one_letter_code
_entity_poly.pdbx_strand_id
1 'polypeptide(L)'
;MVRGLVVGLGVLLATAAFVPLTFAHPLWIILFALLAAALLGTLGLIAGLWAEKFDQMAAFQNFLIMPMTFLSGVFYSIHSLPAFWQKVSMVNPFFYMIDGFRYGFFGVGDASPWLSLAVVGVAWLAVSALAIHLLRIGYKLRH
;
A
#
# COMPACT_ATOMS: atom_id res chain seq x y z
N MET A 1 9.08 -7.53 5.68
CA MET A 1 9.72 -6.20 5.62
C MET A 1 11.06 -6.22 4.88
N VAL A 2 12.07 -6.99 5.33
CA VAL A 2 13.41 -7.04 4.70
C VAL A 2 13.35 -7.32 3.19
N ARG A 3 12.63 -8.36 2.76
CA ARG A 3 12.45 -8.68 1.33
C ARG A 3 11.87 -7.51 0.52
N GLY A 4 10.88 -6.79 1.06
CA GLY A 4 10.27 -5.65 0.38
C GLY A 4 11.22 -4.47 0.24
N LEU A 5 12.01 -4.19 1.27
CA LEU A 5 13.05 -3.15 1.25
C LEU A 5 14.16 -3.47 0.26
N VAL A 6 14.63 -4.72 0.22
CA VAL A 6 15.69 -5.16 -0.71
C VAL A 6 15.20 -5.08 -2.16
N VAL A 7 13.98 -5.54 -2.45
CA VAL A 7 13.41 -5.44 -3.80
C VAL A 7 13.19 -3.98 -4.19
N GLY A 8 12.66 -3.16 -3.28
CA GLY A 8 12.47 -1.72 -3.53
C GLY A 8 13.78 -0.99 -3.82
N LEU A 9 14.83 -1.26 -3.04
CA LEU A 9 16.18 -0.72 -3.28
C LEU A 9 16.76 -1.20 -4.61
N GLY A 10 16.61 -2.48 -4.93
CA GLY A 10 17.08 -3.04 -6.20
C GLY A 10 16.40 -2.39 -7.41
N VAL A 11 15.07 -2.20 -7.35
CA VAL A 11 14.33 -1.51 -8.41
C VAL A 11 14.73 -0.04 -8.51
N LEU A 12 14.96 0.64 -7.38
CA LEU A 12 15.39 2.03 -7.37
C LEU A 12 16.79 2.20 -8.01
N LEU A 13 17.74 1.33 -7.67
CA LEU A 13 19.08 1.34 -8.27
C LEU A 13 19.03 1.01 -9.77
N ALA A 14 18.20 0.06 -10.17
CA ALA A 14 18.00 -0.25 -11.58
C ALA A 14 17.41 0.96 -12.33
N THR A 15 16.39 1.61 -11.77
CA THR A 15 15.72 2.76 -12.39
C THR A 15 16.63 4.00 -12.43
N ALA A 16 17.54 4.16 -11.47
CA ALA A 16 18.54 5.23 -11.46
C ALA A 16 19.43 5.25 -12.71
N ALA A 17 19.63 4.08 -13.35
CA ALA A 17 20.40 3.97 -14.59
C ALA A 17 19.61 4.39 -15.84
N PHE A 18 18.27 4.40 -15.77
CA PHE A 18 17.39 4.66 -16.92
C PHE A 18 16.66 6.01 -16.84
N VAL A 19 16.47 6.58 -15.64
CA VAL A 19 15.71 7.83 -15.42
C VAL A 19 16.45 8.73 -14.42
N PRO A 20 16.54 10.05 -14.67
CA PRO A 20 17.04 10.99 -13.67
C PRO A 20 16.12 10.99 -12.45
N LEU A 21 16.56 10.33 -11.37
CA LEU A 21 15.86 10.32 -10.10
C LEU A 21 15.96 11.69 -9.46
N THR A 22 14.87 12.45 -9.55
CA THR A 22 14.67 13.65 -8.74
C THR A 22 14.11 13.21 -7.40
N PHE A 23 14.71 13.68 -6.31
CA PHE A 23 14.23 13.45 -4.96
C PHE A 23 13.74 14.79 -4.40
N ALA A 24 12.51 15.19 -4.77
CA ALA A 24 11.94 16.45 -4.29
C ALA A 24 11.81 16.48 -2.76
N HIS A 25 11.32 15.38 -2.17
CA HIS A 25 11.16 15.25 -0.73
C HIS A 25 11.48 13.82 -0.23
N PRO A 26 12.75 13.52 0.09
CA PRO A 26 13.19 12.19 0.53
C PRO A 26 12.47 11.65 1.78
N LEU A 27 12.11 12.54 2.72
CA LEU A 27 11.40 12.14 3.94
C LEU A 27 10.02 11.56 3.65
N TRP A 28 9.29 12.13 2.68
CA TRP A 28 7.99 11.61 2.26
C TRP A 28 8.12 10.23 1.60
N ILE A 29 9.17 10.02 0.79
CA ILE A 29 9.46 8.71 0.17
C ILE A 29 9.62 7.63 1.25
N ILE A 30 10.47 7.89 2.24
CA ILE A 30 10.74 6.93 3.32
C ILE A 30 9.47 6.70 4.15
N LEU A 31 8.75 7.76 4.51
CA LEU A 31 7.53 7.67 5.31
C LEU A 31 6.46 6.82 4.62
N PHE A 32 6.14 7.12 3.35
CA PHE A 32 5.14 6.36 2.60
C PHE A 32 5.61 4.94 2.29
N ALA A 33 6.90 4.70 2.06
CA ALA A 33 7.44 3.34 1.91
C ALA A 33 7.28 2.50 3.17
N LEU A 34 7.56 3.08 4.35
CA LEU A 34 7.39 2.41 5.63
C LEU A 34 5.91 2.14 5.93
N LEU A 35 5.04 3.13 5.72
CA LEU A 35 3.59 2.96 5.90
C LEU A 35 3.03 1.90 4.95
N ALA A 36 3.47 1.90 3.68
CA ALA A 36 3.08 0.88 2.71
C ALA A 36 3.49 -0.53 3.16
N ALA A 37 4.75 -0.68 3.58
CA ALA A 37 5.27 -1.94 4.08
C ALA A 37 4.53 -2.41 5.36
N ALA A 38 4.17 -1.48 6.24
CA ALA A 38 3.46 -1.78 7.47
C ALA A 38 1.99 -2.16 7.22
N LEU A 39 1.29 -1.45 6.32
CA LEU A 39 -0.08 -1.77 5.91
C LEU A 39 -0.16 -3.12 5.20
N LEU A 40 0.68 -3.36 4.20
CA LEU A 40 0.71 -4.65 3.50
C LEU A 40 1.17 -5.79 4.40
N GLY A 41 2.12 -5.52 5.31
CA GLY A 41 2.58 -6.50 6.29
C GLY A 41 1.49 -6.92 7.27
N THR A 42 0.71 -5.95 7.77
CA THR A 42 -0.43 -6.22 8.68
C THR A 42 -1.60 -6.89 7.97
N LEU A 43 -1.92 -6.49 6.73
CA LEU A 43 -2.90 -7.19 5.89
C LEU A 43 -2.48 -8.64 5.62
N GLY A 44 -1.20 -8.87 5.30
CA GLY A 44 -0.67 -10.22 5.11
C GLY A 44 -0.74 -11.07 6.38
N LEU A 45 -0.53 -10.46 7.54
CA LEU A 45 -0.69 -11.14 8.83
C LEU A 45 -2.15 -11.53 9.08
N ILE A 46 -3.11 -10.64 8.82
CA ILE A 46 -4.55 -10.94 8.94
C ILE A 46 -4.94 -12.05 7.96
N ALA A 47 -4.47 -11.99 6.71
CA ALA A 47 -4.72 -13.02 5.72
C ALA A 47 -4.17 -14.38 6.17
N GLY A 48 -2.98 -14.40 6.75
CA GLY A 48 -2.36 -15.60 7.31
C GLY A 48 -3.11 -16.17 8.52
N LEU A 49 -3.66 -15.31 9.39
CA LEU A 49 -4.51 -15.75 10.50
C LEU A 49 -5.86 -16.29 10.01
N TRP A 50 -6.40 -15.72 8.93
CA TRP A 50 -7.69 -16.11 8.39
C TRP A 50 -7.62 -17.38 7.52
N ALA A 51 -6.53 -17.58 6.79
CA ALA A 51 -6.39 -18.68 5.85
C ALA A 51 -6.09 -20.01 6.56
N GLU A 52 -6.96 -20.99 6.38
CA GLU A 52 -6.73 -22.40 6.75
C GLU A 52 -5.99 -23.18 5.66
N LYS A 53 -6.09 -22.70 4.41
CA LYS A 53 -5.52 -23.35 3.23
C LYS A 53 -4.72 -22.36 2.40
N PHE A 54 -3.70 -22.85 1.70
CA PHE A 54 -2.91 -22.04 0.77
C PHE A 54 -3.78 -21.35 -0.29
N ASP A 55 -4.85 -22.01 -0.75
CA ASP A 55 -5.79 -21.43 -1.73
C ASP A 55 -6.50 -20.17 -1.21
N GLN A 56 -6.76 -20.09 0.10
CA GLN A 56 -7.40 -18.93 0.72
C GLN A 56 -6.44 -17.74 0.81
N MET A 57 -5.14 -17.98 1.04
CA MET A 57 -4.11 -16.94 0.94
C MET A 57 -3.98 -16.43 -0.49
N ALA A 58 -3.98 -17.33 -1.49
CA ALA A 58 -3.96 -16.94 -2.89
C ALA A 58 -5.22 -16.14 -3.29
N ALA A 59 -6.39 -16.55 -2.79
CA ALA A 59 -7.65 -15.83 -3.00
C ALA A 59 -7.59 -14.42 -2.39
N PHE A 60 -7.09 -14.25 -1.17
CA PHE A 60 -6.93 -12.94 -0.55
C PHE A 60 -6.04 -12.01 -1.40
N GLN A 61 -4.90 -12.53 -1.87
CA GLN A 61 -4.01 -11.78 -2.73
C GLN A 61 -4.70 -11.38 -4.06
N ASN A 62 -5.38 -12.32 -4.70
CA ASN A 62 -5.91 -12.15 -6.06
C ASN A 62 -7.23 -11.36 -6.11
N PHE A 63 -8.07 -11.46 -5.07
CA PHE A 63 -9.38 -10.81 -5.04
C PHE A 63 -9.43 -9.54 -4.19
N LEU A 64 -8.45 -9.32 -3.31
CA LEU A 64 -8.40 -8.10 -2.50
C LEU A 64 -7.23 -7.21 -2.90
N ILE A 65 -5.99 -7.70 -2.75
CA ILE A 65 -4.79 -6.87 -2.95
C ILE A 65 -4.64 -6.47 -4.43
N MET A 66 -4.85 -7.41 -5.34
CA MET A 66 -4.66 -7.15 -6.77
C MET A 66 -5.63 -6.09 -7.30
N PRO A 67 -6.96 -6.17 -7.10
CA PRO A 67 -7.89 -5.13 -7.53
C PRO A 67 -7.61 -3.76 -6.90
N MET A 68 -7.26 -3.71 -5.60
CA MET A 68 -6.88 -2.45 -4.94
C MET A 68 -5.60 -1.85 -5.53
N THR A 69 -4.66 -2.69 -5.96
CA THR A 69 -3.42 -2.22 -6.59
C THR A 69 -3.65 -1.73 -8.02
N PHE A 70 -4.60 -2.30 -8.75
CA PHE A 70 -4.98 -1.72 -10.04
C PHE A 70 -5.62 -0.35 -9.83
N LEU A 71 -6.59 -0.25 -8.92
CA LEU A 71 -7.30 0.99 -8.63
C LEU A 71 -6.47 2.07 -7.90
N SER A 72 -5.19 1.81 -7.59
CA SER A 72 -4.32 2.78 -6.90
C SER A 72 -3.58 3.74 -7.84
N GLY A 73 -3.77 3.62 -9.14
CA GLY A 73 -3.11 4.49 -10.12
C GLY A 73 -1.61 4.20 -10.32
N VAL A 74 -1.16 2.98 -9.97
CA VAL A 74 0.21 2.49 -10.23
C VAL A 74 0.46 2.28 -11.71
N PHE A 75 -0.52 1.73 -12.42
CA PHE A 75 -0.39 1.35 -13.84
C PHE A 75 -0.98 2.38 -14.80
N TYR A 76 -1.94 3.19 -14.33
CA TYR A 76 -2.66 4.17 -15.12
C TYR A 76 -2.91 5.44 -14.33
N SER A 77 -3.01 6.57 -15.02
CA SER A 77 -3.47 7.80 -14.39
C SER A 77 -4.96 7.69 -14.06
N ILE A 78 -5.33 8.20 -12.89
CA ILE A 78 -6.73 8.15 -12.41
C ILE A 78 -7.62 9.12 -13.19
N HIS A 79 -7.03 10.17 -13.78
CA HIS A 79 -7.75 11.10 -14.65
C HIS A 79 -8.22 10.46 -15.96
N SER A 80 -7.64 9.32 -16.34
CA SER A 80 -8.05 8.56 -17.53
C SER A 80 -9.24 7.64 -17.27
N LEU A 81 -9.67 7.50 -16.01
CA LEU A 81 -10.77 6.62 -15.62
C LEU A 81 -12.13 7.32 -15.73
N PRO A 82 -13.20 6.59 -16.08
CA PRO A 82 -14.57 7.10 -15.96
C PRO A 82 -14.87 7.60 -14.54
N ALA A 83 -15.74 8.61 -14.42
CA ALA A 83 -16.04 9.29 -13.14
C ALA A 83 -16.43 8.34 -11.99
N PHE A 84 -17.02 7.19 -12.28
CA PHE A 84 -17.30 6.15 -11.29
C PHE A 84 -16.01 5.55 -10.69
N TRP A 85 -15.09 5.11 -11.54
CA TRP A 85 -13.84 4.48 -11.12
C TRP A 85 -12.89 5.45 -10.43
N GLN A 86 -12.89 6.72 -10.85
CA GLN A 86 -12.15 7.78 -10.17
C GLN A 86 -12.59 7.92 -8.71
N LYS A 87 -13.91 7.95 -8.45
CA LYS A 87 -14.44 8.01 -7.08
C LYS A 87 -14.08 6.77 -6.26
N VAL A 88 -14.11 5.58 -6.87
CA VAL A 88 -13.71 4.33 -6.19
C VAL A 88 -12.23 4.35 -5.82
N SER A 89 -11.35 4.82 -6.71
CA SER A 89 -9.93 4.98 -6.44
C SER A 89 -9.65 5.97 -5.30
N MET A 90 -10.44 7.05 -5.19
CA MET A 90 -10.31 8.00 -4.08
C MET A 90 -10.76 7.45 -2.72
N VAL A 91 -11.46 6.31 -2.65
CA VAL A 91 -11.76 5.64 -1.37
C VAL A 91 -10.65 4.66 -0.99
N ASN A 92 -9.82 4.26 -1.96
CA ASN A 92 -8.82 3.23 -1.78
C ASN A 92 -7.56 3.78 -1.08
N PRO A 93 -7.18 3.26 0.11
CA PRO A 93 -5.96 3.71 0.79
C PRO A 93 -4.67 3.42 0.00
N PHE A 94 -4.69 2.44 -0.91
CA PHE A 94 -3.53 2.16 -1.76
C PHE A 94 -3.27 3.30 -2.75
N PHE A 95 -4.30 4.03 -3.19
CA PHE A 95 -4.12 5.19 -4.05
C PHE A 95 -3.27 6.25 -3.34
N TYR A 96 -3.68 6.66 -2.15
CA TYR A 96 -2.99 7.66 -1.35
C TYR A 96 -1.55 7.27 -0.99
N MET A 97 -1.31 5.97 -0.78
CA MET A 97 0.01 5.42 -0.51
C MET A 97 0.97 5.62 -1.71
N ILE A 98 0.49 5.35 -2.92
CA ILE A 98 1.28 5.46 -4.15
C ILE A 98 1.41 6.92 -4.57
N ASP A 99 0.35 7.71 -4.44
CA ASP A 99 0.37 9.14 -4.75
C ASP A 99 1.33 9.91 -3.82
N GLY A 100 1.28 9.64 -2.51
CA GLY A 100 2.23 10.21 -1.55
C GLY A 100 3.68 9.80 -1.80
N PHE A 101 3.91 8.55 -2.22
CA PHE A 101 5.24 8.09 -2.63
C PHE A 101 5.71 8.81 -3.90
N ARG A 102 4.85 8.97 -4.91
CA ARG A 102 5.13 9.73 -6.15
C ARG A 102 5.43 11.20 -5.86
N TYR A 103 4.66 11.83 -4.97
CA TYR A 103 4.92 13.20 -4.51
C TYR A 103 6.33 13.34 -3.91
N GLY A 104 6.81 12.33 -3.19
CA GLY A 104 8.16 12.32 -2.63
C GLY A 104 9.27 12.40 -3.70
N PHE A 105 9.10 11.76 -4.86
CA PHE A 105 10.05 11.84 -5.97
C PHE A 105 9.86 13.12 -6.79
N PHE A 106 8.65 13.34 -7.30
CA PHE A 106 8.39 14.35 -8.33
C PHE A 106 7.98 15.72 -7.77
N GLY A 107 7.63 15.82 -6.49
CA GLY A 107 7.10 17.06 -5.88
C GLY A 107 5.69 17.42 -6.32
N VAL A 108 5.05 16.58 -7.14
CA VAL A 108 3.69 16.73 -7.66
C VAL A 108 2.91 15.47 -7.33
N GLY A 109 1.72 15.64 -6.75
CA GLY A 109 0.80 14.57 -6.38
C GLY A 109 -0.62 14.98 -6.77
N ASP A 110 -1.44 13.98 -7.07
CA ASP A 110 -2.86 14.17 -7.41
C ASP A 110 -3.68 14.57 -6.16
N ALA A 111 -3.22 14.19 -4.96
CA ALA A 111 -3.80 14.59 -3.67
C ALA A 111 -2.79 15.33 -2.77
N SER A 112 -3.31 16.03 -1.76
CA SER A 112 -2.45 16.65 -0.74
C SER A 112 -1.65 15.59 0.02
N PRO A 113 -0.32 15.74 0.19
CA PRO A 113 0.51 14.78 0.92
C PRO A 113 0.01 14.53 2.36
N TRP A 114 -0.54 15.56 2.99
CA TRP A 114 -1.11 15.48 4.33
C TRP A 114 -2.41 14.67 4.37
N LEU A 115 -3.25 14.81 3.35
CA LEU A 115 -4.45 13.98 3.20
C LEU A 115 -4.04 12.52 2.96
N SER A 116 -3.08 12.29 2.07
CA SER A 116 -2.56 10.96 1.80
C SER A 116 -1.99 10.30 3.05
N LEU A 117 -1.24 11.06 3.85
CA LEU A 117 -0.71 10.60 5.13
C LEU A 117 -1.81 10.25 6.13
N ALA A 118 -2.82 11.11 6.27
CA ALA A 118 -3.93 10.88 7.18
C ALA A 118 -4.71 9.62 6.79
N VAL A 119 -5.04 9.46 5.51
CA VAL A 119 -5.81 8.29 5.02
C VAL A 119 -5.02 7.00 5.19
N VAL A 120 -3.76 6.96 4.75
CA VAL A 120 -2.91 5.77 4.87
C VAL A 120 -2.61 5.46 6.34
N GLY A 121 -2.34 6.48 7.15
CA GLY A 121 -2.09 6.34 8.59
C GLY A 121 -3.30 5.78 9.33
N VAL A 122 -4.50 6.32 9.09
CA VAL A 122 -5.75 5.83 9.68
C VAL A 122 -6.05 4.40 9.21
N ALA A 123 -5.88 4.12 7.91
CA ALA A 123 -6.07 2.77 7.39
C ALA A 123 -5.11 1.76 8.04
N TRP A 124 -3.84 2.12 8.17
CA TRP A 124 -2.84 1.28 8.83
C TRP A 124 -3.15 1.05 10.31
N LEU A 125 -3.53 2.10 11.04
CA LEU A 125 -3.93 1.98 12.45
C LEU A 125 -5.17 1.09 12.61
N ALA A 126 -6.18 1.25 11.73
CA ALA A 126 -7.39 0.43 11.77
C ALA A 126 -7.09 -1.05 11.49
N VAL A 127 -6.30 -1.34 10.46
CA VAL A 127 -5.87 -2.72 10.13
C VAL A 127 -5.00 -3.30 11.24
N SER A 128 -4.09 -2.50 11.81
CA SER A 128 -3.25 -2.94 12.93
C SER A 128 -4.06 -3.23 14.19
N ALA A 129 -5.05 -2.38 14.51
CA ALA A 129 -5.96 -2.60 15.63
C ALA A 129 -6.79 -3.87 15.42
N LEU A 130 -7.29 -4.11 14.20
CA LEU A 130 -7.98 -5.35 13.84
C LEU A 130 -7.08 -6.57 14.00
N ALA A 131 -5.84 -6.50 13.50
CA ALA A 131 -4.85 -7.58 13.65
C ALA A 131 -4.58 -7.91 15.12
N ILE A 132 -4.35 -6.89 15.96
CA ILE A 132 -4.12 -7.08 17.39
C ILE A 132 -5.37 -7.66 18.06
N HIS A 133 -6.57 -7.19 17.68
CA HIS A 133 -7.82 -7.72 18.22
C HIS A 133 -8.00 -9.21 17.86
N LEU A 134 -7.77 -9.59 16.60
CA LEU A 134 -7.84 -10.99 16.14
C LEU A 134 -6.84 -11.89 16.87
N LEU A 135 -5.61 -11.40 17.09
CA LEU A 135 -4.60 -12.10 17.90
C LEU A 135 -5.05 -12.24 19.35
N ARG A 136 -5.62 -11.18 19.95
CA ARG A 136 -6.05 -11.18 21.35
C ARG A 136 -7.21 -12.13 21.62
N ILE A 137 -8.18 -12.22 20.71
CA ILE A 137 -9.31 -13.16 20.85
C ILE A 137 -8.92 -14.61 20.51
N GLY A 138 -7.67 -14.84 20.09
CA GLY A 138 -7.17 -16.17 19.71
C GLY A 138 -7.89 -16.73 18.48
N TYR A 139 -8.35 -15.87 17.57
CA TYR A 139 -9.08 -16.30 16.38
C TYR A 139 -8.21 -17.29 15.59
N LYS A 140 -8.65 -18.56 15.50
CA LYS A 140 -7.92 -19.68 14.89
C LYS A 140 -6.56 -20.03 15.48
N LEU A 141 -6.21 -19.50 16.66
CA LEU A 141 -4.96 -19.82 17.37
C LEU A 141 -5.14 -20.96 18.39
N ARG A 142 -6.39 -21.37 18.67
CA ARG A 142 -6.68 -22.35 19.73
C ARG A 142 -7.21 -23.71 19.26
N HIS A 143 -7.53 -23.92 17.99
CA HIS A 143 -7.77 -25.24 17.39
C HIS A 143 -7.50 -25.20 15.89
#